data_AF-A0A0H5D8U8-F1
#
_entry.id   AF-A0A0H5D8U8-F1
#
_cell.length_a   1.000
_cell.length_b   1.000
_cell.length_c   1.000
_cell.angle_alpha   90.00
_cell.angle_beta   90.00
_cell.angle_gamma   90.00
#
_symmetry.space_group_name_H-M   'P 1'
#
loop_
_entity.id
_entity.type
_entity.pdbx_description
1 polymer ?
#
loop_
_entity_poly.entity_id
_entity_poly.type
_entity_poly.pdbx_seq_one_letter_code
_entity_poly.pdbx_strand_id
1 'polypeptide(L)'
;MAAAVIALGHARAVLDGDHAVPARHVARLAAALARQALEEAVEAVGIGAMREASMRVRLIGLRVDDRTAVVAADAALAWRGLSRACHHHSYELAPTVDEVGHLIDQVAALIPVAYDAAARVTR
;
A
#
# COMPACT_ATOMS: atom_id res chain seq x y z
N MET A 1 -12.89 -4.01 0.36
CA MET A 1 -11.98 -5.12 -0.01
C MET A 1 -11.73 -5.15 -1.50
N ALA A 2 -12.78 -5.16 -2.33
CA ALA A 2 -12.65 -5.18 -3.79
C ALA A 2 -11.70 -4.11 -4.36
N ALA A 3 -11.84 -2.84 -3.97
CA ALA A 3 -11.00 -1.76 -4.49
C ALA A 3 -9.49 -1.98 -4.23
N ALA A 4 -9.12 -2.32 -2.98
CA ALA A 4 -7.73 -2.60 -2.61
C ALA A 4 -7.15 -3.79 -3.39
N VAL A 5 -7.91 -4.88 -3.52
CA VAL A 5 -7.47 -6.07 -4.26
C VAL A 5 -7.33 -5.79 -5.76
N ILE A 6 -8.25 -5.03 -6.35
CA ILE A 6 -8.20 -4.64 -7.76
C ILE A 6 -6.95 -3.77 -8.02
N ALA A 7 -6.72 -2.75 -7.19
CA ALA A 7 -5.55 -1.88 -7.33
C ALA A 7 -4.23 -2.67 -7.20
N LEU A 8 -4.16 -3.61 -6.25
CA LEU A 8 -2.98 -4.47 -6.07
C LEU A 8 -2.79 -5.43 -7.25
N GLY A 9 -3.88 -5.99 -7.80
CA GLY A 9 -3.84 -6.83 -8.99
C GLY A 9 -3.31 -6.07 -10.20
N HIS A 10 -3.75 -4.83 -10.41
CA HIS A 10 -3.19 -3.97 -11.46
C HIS A 10 -1.72 -3.61 -11.20
N ALA A 11 -1.33 -3.38 -9.95
CA ALA A 11 0.07 -3.12 -9.62
C ALA A 11 0.98 -4.29 -10.04
N ARG A 12 0.56 -5.52 -9.72
CA ARG A 12 1.28 -6.75 -10.11
C ARG A 12 1.31 -6.93 -11.62
N ALA A 13 0.17 -6.82 -12.29
CA ALA A 13 0.08 -6.96 -13.75
C ALA A 13 0.88 -5.89 -14.52
N VAL A 14 1.00 -4.66 -14.00
CA VAL A 14 1.90 -3.65 -14.59
C VAL A 14 3.36 -4.07 -14.41
N LEU A 15 3.73 -4.55 -13.23
CA LEU A 15 5.10 -4.96 -12.92
C LEU A 15 5.55 -6.17 -13.75
N ASP A 16 4.64 -7.12 -13.98
CA ASP A 16 4.88 -8.36 -14.72
C ASP A 16 4.86 -8.17 -16.25
N GLY A 17 4.47 -6.99 -16.73
CA GLY A 17 4.48 -6.63 -18.15
C GLY A 17 3.20 -6.95 -18.91
N ASP A 18 2.10 -7.25 -18.21
CA ASP A 18 0.79 -7.55 -18.83
C ASP A 18 0.10 -6.31 -19.41
N HIS A 19 0.60 -5.12 -19.07
CA HIS A 19 0.12 -3.84 -19.60
C HIS A 19 1.18 -3.21 -20.50
N ALA A 20 0.73 -2.61 -21.60
CA ALA A 20 1.59 -1.85 -22.50
C ALA A 20 2.03 -0.51 -21.85
N VAL A 21 3.03 -0.59 -20.96
CA VAL A 21 3.61 0.54 -20.24
C VAL A 21 5.06 0.71 -20.69
N PRO A 22 5.53 1.91 -21.05
CA PRO A 22 6.93 2.12 -21.36
C PRO A 22 7.83 1.67 -20.19
N ALA A 23 8.88 0.89 -20.47
CA ALA A 23 9.72 0.25 -19.44
C ALA A 23 10.17 1.20 -18.32
N ARG A 24 10.52 2.46 -18.66
CA ARG A 24 10.93 3.50 -17.71
C ARG A 24 9.87 3.90 -16.66
N HIS A 25 8.60 3.58 -16.92
CA HIS A 25 7.45 3.94 -16.10
C HIS A 25 6.86 2.76 -15.32
N VAL A 26 7.19 1.52 -15.69
CA VAL A 26 6.63 0.28 -15.11
C VAL A 26 6.72 0.30 -13.59
N ALA A 27 7.93 0.43 -13.03
CA ALA A 27 8.16 0.38 -11.59
C ALA A 27 7.38 1.47 -10.83
N ARG A 28 7.33 2.70 -11.39
CA ARG A 28 6.63 3.82 -10.74
C ARG A 28 5.12 3.69 -10.80
N LEU A 29 4.58 3.24 -11.93
CA LEU A 29 3.15 3.02 -12.08
C LEU A 29 2.68 1.87 -11.17
N ALA A 30 3.42 0.77 -11.13
CA ALA A 30 3.16 -0.33 -10.21
C ALA A 30 3.22 0.15 -8.74
N ALA A 31 4.22 0.95 -8.36
CA ALA A 31 4.32 1.53 -7.03
C ALA A 31 3.14 2.46 -6.68
N ALA A 32 2.66 3.26 -7.63
CA ALA A 32 1.51 4.14 -7.42
C ALA A 32 0.23 3.34 -7.15
N LEU A 33 -0.03 2.30 -7.94
CA LEU A 33 -1.19 1.41 -7.77
C LEU A 33 -1.12 0.62 -6.46
N ALA A 34 0.06 0.11 -6.10
CA ALA A 34 0.28 -0.57 -4.83
C ALA A 34 0.09 0.36 -3.62
N ARG A 35 0.50 1.63 -3.74
CA ARG A 35 0.25 2.65 -2.71
C ARG A 35 -1.24 2.90 -2.53
N GLN A 36 -1.99 3.00 -3.62
CA GLN A 36 -3.46 3.12 -3.56
C GLN A 36 -4.09 1.91 -2.86
N ALA A 37 -3.67 0.69 -3.19
CA ALA A 37 -4.16 -0.52 -2.55
C ALA A 37 -3.92 -0.51 -1.02
N LEU A 38 -2.74 -0.07 -0.58
CA LEU A 38 -2.42 0.08 0.84
C LEU A 38 -3.32 1.14 1.49
N GLU A 39 -3.45 2.32 0.89
CA GLU A 39 -4.25 3.43 1.44
C GLU A 39 -5.72 3.04 1.60
N GLU A 40 -6.29 2.34 0.61
CA GLU A 40 -7.63 1.75 0.68
C GLU A 40 -7.77 0.73 1.82
N ALA A 41 -6.76 -0.14 2.01
CA ALA A 41 -6.76 -1.11 3.10
C ALA A 41 -6.73 -0.44 4.47
N VAL A 42 -5.89 0.59 4.66
CA VAL A 42 -5.82 1.33 5.92
C VAL A 42 -7.09 2.14 6.17
N GLU A 43 -7.68 2.72 5.12
CA GLU A 43 -8.95 3.43 5.22
C GLU A 43 -10.11 2.52 5.66
N ALA A 44 -10.12 1.27 5.20
CA ALA A 44 -11.11 0.27 5.59
C ALA A 44 -11.09 -0.06 7.10
N VAL A 45 -9.92 -0.03 7.74
CA VAL A 45 -9.79 -0.27 9.20
C VAL A 45 -10.62 0.74 9.99
N GLY A 46 -10.73 1.99 9.50
CA GLY A 46 -11.67 2.97 10.04
C GLY A 46 -11.41 3.34 11.51
N ILE A 47 -10.24 3.88 11.80
CA ILE A 47 -9.83 4.23 13.18
C ILE A 47 -10.48 5.57 13.62
N GLY A 48 -11.75 5.52 14.01
CA GLY A 48 -12.47 6.62 14.66
C GLY A 48 -12.22 8.02 14.06
N ALA A 49 -11.84 8.98 14.92
CA ALA A 49 -11.55 10.37 14.54
C ALA A 49 -10.34 10.52 13.58
N MET A 50 -9.56 9.47 13.38
CA MET A 50 -8.40 9.48 12.48
C MET A 50 -8.78 9.27 11.01
N ARG A 51 -10.05 9.00 10.70
CA ARG A 51 -10.53 8.84 9.32
C ARG A 51 -10.18 10.06 8.45
N GLU A 52 -10.25 11.27 8.97
CA GLU A 52 -9.93 12.49 8.21
C GLU A 52 -8.45 12.89 8.32
N ALA A 53 -7.67 12.18 9.13
CA ALA A 53 -6.27 12.50 9.34
C ALA A 53 -5.40 12.10 8.14
N SER A 54 -4.24 12.74 8.03
CA SER A 54 -3.24 12.38 7.03
C SER A 54 -2.86 10.89 7.09
N MET A 55 -2.42 10.33 5.97
CA MET A 55 -2.02 8.92 5.91
C MET A 55 -0.96 8.54 6.95
N ARG A 56 0.00 9.44 7.23
CA ARG A 56 0.99 9.23 8.29
C ARG A 56 0.37 9.04 9.67
N VAL A 57 -0.67 9.82 9.99
CA VAL A 57 -1.38 9.74 11.27
C VAL A 57 -2.20 8.45 11.32
N ARG A 58 -2.93 8.10 10.25
CA ARG A 58 -3.67 6.83 10.16
C ARG A 58 -2.75 5.60 10.39
N LEU A 59 -1.53 5.61 9.84
CA LEU A 59 -0.52 4.56 10.06
C LEU A 59 -0.03 4.47 11.52
N ILE A 60 0.03 5.59 12.25
CA ILE A 60 0.27 5.57 13.71
C ILE A 60 -0.91 4.92 14.42
N GLY A 61 -2.13 5.21 13.96
CA GLY A 61 -3.37 4.59 14.46
C GLY A 61 -3.31 3.07 14.45
N LEU A 62 -2.75 2.47 13.39
CA LEU A 62 -2.63 1.01 13.29
C LEU A 62 -1.81 0.40 14.44
N ARG A 63 -0.86 1.15 15.02
CA ARG A 63 0.00 0.69 16.12
C ARG A 63 -0.71 0.64 17.46
N VAL A 64 -1.74 1.47 17.63
CA VAL A 64 -2.50 1.59 18.88
C VAL A 64 -3.80 0.78 18.86
N ASP A 65 -4.14 0.18 17.71
CA ASP A 65 -5.24 -0.75 17.56
C ASP A 65 -4.73 -2.19 17.59
N ASP A 66 -5.07 -2.95 18.64
CA ASP A 66 -4.64 -4.34 18.85
C ASP A 66 -4.95 -5.26 17.66
N ARG A 67 -5.99 -4.93 16.87
CA ARG A 67 -6.39 -5.72 15.69
C ARG A 67 -5.41 -5.58 14.53
N THR A 68 -4.67 -4.47 14.49
CA THR A 68 -3.75 -4.13 13.40
C THR A 68 -2.30 -3.94 13.87
N ALA A 69 -2.02 -3.97 15.17
CA ALA A 69 -0.70 -3.72 15.73
C ALA A 69 0.39 -4.62 15.10
N VAL A 70 0.05 -5.88 14.80
CA VAL A 70 0.95 -6.87 14.18
C VAL A 70 1.43 -6.46 12.78
N VAL A 71 0.64 -5.69 12.04
CA VAL A 71 0.95 -5.26 10.66
C VAL A 71 1.39 -3.80 10.54
N ALA A 72 1.34 -3.04 11.65
CA ALA A 72 1.50 -1.59 11.61
C ALA A 72 2.92 -1.12 11.22
N ALA A 73 3.96 -1.88 11.57
CA ALA A 73 5.33 -1.58 11.18
C ALA A 73 5.52 -1.76 9.67
N ASP A 74 5.05 -2.89 9.14
CA ASP A 74 5.17 -3.24 7.73
C ASP A 74 4.34 -2.30 6.85
N ALA A 75 3.12 -1.93 7.28
CA ALA A 75 2.32 -0.92 6.61
C ALA A 75 3.04 0.43 6.51
N ALA A 76 3.72 0.86 7.57
CA ALA A 76 4.46 2.11 7.57
C ALA A 76 5.72 2.06 6.69
N LEU A 77 6.42 0.92 6.66
CA LEU A 77 7.58 0.69 5.79
C LEU A 77 7.16 0.66 4.32
N ALA A 78 6.15 -0.14 3.99
CA ALA A 78 5.60 -0.26 2.64
C ALA A 78 5.11 1.10 2.12
N TRP A 79 4.32 1.84 2.90
CA TRP A 79 3.84 3.16 2.48
C TRP A 79 4.98 4.15 2.22
N ARG A 80 6.03 4.17 3.07
CA ARG A 80 7.20 5.03 2.87
C ARG A 80 7.98 4.64 1.61
N GLY A 81 8.22 3.34 1.41
CA GLY A 81 8.91 2.81 0.24
C GLY A 81 8.17 3.13 -1.05
N LEU A 82 6.87 2.86 -1.10
CA LEU A 82 6.02 3.15 -2.25
C LEU A 82 5.91 4.65 -2.53
N SER A 83 5.80 5.48 -1.49
CA SER A 83 5.79 6.94 -1.66
C SER A 83 7.10 7.45 -2.27
N ARG A 84 8.26 6.92 -1.82
CA ARG A 84 9.56 7.27 -2.42
C ARG A 84 9.65 6.80 -3.87
N ALA A 85 9.22 5.58 -4.16
CA ALA A 85 9.22 5.01 -5.51
C ALA A 85 8.35 5.82 -6.50
N CYS A 86 7.28 6.45 -6.04
CA CYS A 86 6.42 7.31 -6.87
C CYS A 86 7.08 8.63 -7.29
N HIS A 87 8.09 9.12 -6.56
CA HIS A 87 8.68 10.43 -6.82
C HIS A 87 9.79 10.38 -7.87
N HIS A 88 9.89 11.44 -8.66
CA HIS A 88 11.02 11.68 -9.56
C HIS A 88 11.96 12.69 -8.91
N HIS A 89 13.05 12.22 -8.35
CA HIS A 89 14.16 13.07 -7.91
C HIS A 89 15.29 12.97 -8.92
N SER A 90 15.79 14.12 -9.41
CA SER A 90 16.72 14.21 -10.55
C SER A 90 18.06 13.47 -10.36
N TYR A 91 18.40 13.10 -9.13
CA TYR A 91 19.63 12.40 -8.77
C TYR A 91 19.39 11.06 -8.10
N GLU A 92 18.13 10.63 -7.93
CA GLU A 92 17.84 9.31 -7.39
C GLU A 92 17.73 8.28 -8.51
N LEU A 93 18.31 7.11 -8.27
CA LEU A 93 18.09 5.95 -9.13
C LEU A 93 16.59 5.63 -9.16
N ALA A 94 16.12 5.23 -10.35
CA ALA A 94 14.76 4.72 -10.45
C ALA A 94 14.59 3.48 -9.57
N PRO A 95 13.44 3.30 -8.91
CA PRO A 95 13.17 2.07 -8.17
C PRO A 95 13.26 0.89 -9.13
N THR A 96 13.89 -0.18 -8.68
CA THR A 96 13.99 -1.42 -9.43
C THR A 96 12.65 -2.16 -9.42
N VAL A 97 12.46 -3.05 -10.40
CA VAL A 97 11.29 -3.93 -10.47
C VAL A 97 11.20 -4.80 -9.22
N ASP A 98 12.34 -5.33 -8.75
CA ASP A 98 12.39 -6.20 -7.57
C ASP A 98 12.04 -5.45 -6.28
N GLU A 99 12.54 -4.22 -6.10
CA GLU A 99 12.17 -3.38 -4.96
C GLU A 99 10.66 -3.10 -4.93
N VAL A 100 10.07 -2.78 -6.08
CA VAL A 100 8.62 -2.54 -6.17
C VAL A 100 7.84 -3.84 -5.97
N GLY A 101 8.32 -4.96 -6.50
CA GLY A 101 7.74 -6.29 -6.29
C GLY A 101 7.69 -6.67 -4.81
N HIS A 102 8.78 -6.44 -4.08
CA HIS A 102 8.82 -6.66 -2.63
C HIS A 102 7.81 -5.80 -1.88
N LEU A 103 7.69 -4.51 -2.24
CA LEU A 103 6.69 -3.62 -1.64
C LEU A 103 5.25 -4.07 -1.96
N ILE A 104 4.99 -4.56 -3.17
CA ILE A 104 3.69 -5.14 -3.55
C ILE A 104 3.36 -6.35 -2.67
N ASP A 105 4.32 -7.24 -2.43
CA ASP A 105 4.11 -8.43 -1.59
C ASP A 105 3.85 -8.05 -0.13
N GLN A 106 4.52 -7.01 0.37
CA GLN A 106 4.19 -6.44 1.68
C GLN A 106 2.74 -5.95 1.71
N VAL A 107 2.28 -5.19 0.70
CA VAL A 107 0.86 -4.75 0.63
C VAL A 107 -0.10 -5.95 0.55
N ALA A 108 0.24 -6.99 -0.21
CA ALA A 108 -0.56 -8.20 -0.32
C ALA A 108 -0.79 -8.88 1.03
N ALA A 109 0.26 -8.99 1.86
CA ALA A 109 0.19 -9.58 3.18
C ALA A 109 -0.64 -8.74 4.18
N LEU A 110 -0.68 -7.42 4.00
CA LEU A 110 -1.40 -6.49 4.88
C LEU A 110 -2.93 -6.50 4.66
N ILE A 111 -3.38 -6.68 3.42
CA ILE A 111 -4.79 -6.56 3.03
C ILE A 111 -5.72 -7.47 3.85
N PRO A 112 -5.47 -8.80 3.99
CA PRO A 112 -6.35 -9.67 4.76
C PRO A 112 -6.50 -9.21 6.22
N VAL A 113 -5.38 -8.85 6.87
CA VAL A 113 -5.38 -8.40 8.27
C VAL A 113 -6.18 -7.10 8.44
N ALA A 114 -6.02 -6.15 7.52
CA ALA A 114 -6.75 -4.88 7.56
C ALA A 114 -8.27 -5.08 7.42
N TYR A 115 -8.70 -5.97 6.51
CA TYR A 115 -10.12 -6.25 6.31
C TYR A 115 -10.73 -7.13 7.42
N ASP A 116 -9.96 -8.03 8.01
CA ASP A 116 -10.37 -8.77 9.21
C ASP A 116 -10.56 -7.83 10.40
N ALA A 117 -9.67 -6.85 10.59
CA ALA A 117 -9.81 -5.82 11.62
C ALA A 117 -11.07 -4.96 11.39
N ALA A 118 -11.32 -4.55 10.14
CA ALA A 118 -12.50 -3.78 9.76
C ALA A 118 -13.81 -4.54 10.03
N ALA A 119 -13.87 -5.84 9.70
CA ALA A 119 -15.05 -6.68 9.92
C ALA A 119 -15.42 -6.82 11.42
N ARG A 120 -14.44 -6.67 12.32
CA ARG A 120 -14.64 -6.69 13.78
C ARG A 120 -15.17 -5.36 14.35
N VAL A 121 -15.20 -4.27 13.57
CA VAL A 121 -15.81 -2.98 13.98
C VAL A 121 -17.34 -3.03 13.89
N THR A 122 -17.88 -3.72 12.89
CA THR A 122 -19.31 -3.69 12.54
C THR A 122 -20.16 -4.65 13.39
N ARG A 123 -19.56 -5.34 14.36
CA ARG A 123 -20.21 -6.32 15.22
C ARG A 123 -20.23 -5.84 16.66
#